data_AF-A0A2N0NS35-F1
#
_entry.id   AF-A0A2N0NS35-F1
#
_cell.length_a   1.000
_cell.length_b   1.000
_cell.length_c   1.000
_cell.angle_alpha   90.00
_cell.angle_beta   90.00
_cell.angle_gamma   90.00
#
_symmetry.space_group_name_H-M   'P 1'
#
loop_
_entity.id
_entity.type
_entity.pdbx_description
1 polymer ?
#
loop_
_entity_poly.entity_id
_entity_poly.type
_entity_poly.pdbx_seq_one_letter_code
_entity_poly.pdbx_strand_id
1 'polypeptide(L)'
;AQNQQPLLFGQNSYSEQTLNIFNSVFEKLLAFDENTFTYQSNFDGYDIRNQIMTYYKIGCDFPPPNIIILDAGDPPSNDLAVHECLKMYQNEIDSEYINVVADEAIFRRSISYCKKNEKTKMILGQWHTNKDMMSTLITIFSGYGIFNMAGILGVQFLDKLEKCVDFRATSRVLELIWVSVGIAINLYVKRKKETLNNILKENNIIKVWYLYFQWASYWRAHWFGIRWGVFDLQHESLKAFSPLFPIAGKSNYARSVTYHLYCVENNPQLRAMLRTAPSVNLTNPGHFFAYDEALETFGVKFVKQNITRIPTDKEELKLRIRATQLEKDRTDMLLCDYIGDNVKSSQQRNVQSRKNKVWELAHLLIDVFESLDPFNHPIFEMRKEKKEEEREEKRKEKENKRGKGRGRGRGRDRGRGRGKRRGRGKDRGSGSEKE
;
A
#
# COMPACT_ATOMS: atom_id res chain seq x y z
N ALA A 1 -24.72 -24.28 24.86
CA ALA A 1 -24.09 -23.52 23.76
C ALA A 1 -22.80 -22.90 24.31
N GLN A 2 -21.64 -23.43 23.92
CA GLN A 2 -20.37 -22.81 24.30
C GLN A 2 -20.25 -21.50 23.51
N ASN A 3 -20.17 -20.37 24.22
CA ASN A 3 -19.75 -19.08 23.68
C ASN A 3 -18.32 -19.25 23.14
N GLN A 4 -18.18 -19.63 21.86
CA GLN A 4 -16.92 -19.45 21.16
C GLN A 4 -16.68 -17.95 21.09
N GLN A 5 -15.68 -17.46 21.83
CA GLN A 5 -15.18 -16.11 21.59
C GLN A 5 -14.80 -16.02 20.11
N PRO A 6 -15.25 -14.99 19.39
CA PRO A 6 -14.92 -14.84 17.98
C PRO A 6 -13.40 -14.81 17.81
N LEU A 7 -12.88 -15.58 16.86
CA LEU A 7 -11.47 -15.65 16.56
C LEU A 7 -10.98 -14.23 16.17
N LEU A 8 -10.00 -13.70 16.91
CA LEU A 8 -9.53 -12.33 16.72
C LEU A 8 -8.76 -12.15 15.40
N PHE A 9 -8.16 -13.23 14.90
CA PHE A 9 -7.31 -13.24 13.70
C PHE A 9 -7.66 -14.40 12.79
N GLY A 10 -7.33 -14.26 11.50
CA GLY A 10 -7.54 -15.31 10.51
C GLY A 10 -8.95 -15.31 9.95
N GLN A 11 -9.18 -16.27 9.07
CA GLN A 11 -10.45 -16.38 8.35
C GLN A 11 -11.62 -16.53 9.32
N ASN A 12 -12.69 -15.83 8.98
CA ASN A 12 -13.97 -15.91 9.65
C ASN A 12 -15.09 -16.02 8.60
N SER A 13 -16.31 -16.30 9.06
CA SER A 13 -17.47 -16.49 8.19
C SER A 13 -17.72 -15.33 7.24
N TYR A 14 -17.51 -14.09 7.68
CA TYR A 14 -17.66 -12.90 6.83
C TYR A 14 -16.60 -12.85 5.72
N SER A 15 -15.35 -13.13 6.06
CA SER A 15 -14.26 -13.17 5.08
C SER A 15 -14.41 -14.32 4.08
N GLU A 16 -14.92 -15.48 4.52
CA GLU A 16 -15.23 -16.61 3.63
C GLU A 16 -16.38 -16.26 2.67
N GLN A 17 -17.46 -15.65 3.17
CA GLN A 17 -18.54 -15.13 2.35
C GLN A 17 -18.05 -14.10 1.33
N THR A 18 -17.15 -13.20 1.76
CA THR A 18 -16.53 -12.21 0.86
C THR A 18 -15.73 -12.88 -0.27
N LEU A 19 -14.94 -13.90 0.04
CA LEU A 19 -14.21 -14.67 -0.96
C LEU A 19 -15.16 -15.40 -1.92
N ASN A 20 -16.24 -15.98 -1.40
CA ASN A 20 -17.26 -16.64 -2.21
C ASN A 20 -17.98 -15.66 -3.15
N ILE A 21 -18.31 -14.45 -2.68
CA ILE A 21 -18.87 -13.38 -3.52
C ILE A 21 -17.89 -13.05 -4.64
N PHE A 22 -16.62 -12.81 -4.33
CA PHE A 22 -15.61 -12.47 -5.33
C PHE A 22 -15.49 -13.58 -6.39
N ASN A 23 -15.40 -14.83 -5.96
CA ASN A 23 -15.38 -15.99 -6.87
C ASN A 23 -16.64 -16.06 -7.75
N SER A 24 -17.83 -15.91 -7.17
CA SER A 24 -19.09 -15.96 -7.93
C SER A 24 -19.17 -14.88 -9.01
N VAL A 25 -18.52 -13.72 -8.79
CA VAL A 25 -18.42 -12.66 -9.80
C VAL A 25 -17.53 -13.10 -10.97
N PHE A 26 -16.39 -13.76 -10.71
CA PHE A 26 -15.58 -14.33 -11.79
C PHE A 26 -16.36 -15.40 -12.57
N GLU A 27 -17.04 -16.33 -11.90
CA GLU A 27 -17.85 -17.37 -12.55
C GLU A 27 -18.95 -16.76 -13.43
N LYS A 28 -19.68 -15.78 -12.89
CA LYS A 28 -20.77 -15.08 -13.60
C LYS A 28 -20.24 -14.34 -14.83
N LEU A 29 -19.12 -13.65 -14.73
CA LEU A 29 -18.53 -12.89 -15.84
C LEU A 29 -17.90 -13.80 -16.89
N LEU A 30 -17.33 -14.94 -16.49
CA LEU A 30 -16.81 -15.93 -17.42
C LEU A 30 -17.92 -16.64 -18.18
N ALA A 31 -19.08 -16.84 -17.55
CA ALA A 31 -20.23 -17.52 -18.15
C ALA A 31 -19.83 -18.80 -18.91
N PHE A 32 -19.01 -19.64 -18.25
CA PHE A 32 -18.40 -20.82 -18.86
C PHE A 32 -19.47 -21.84 -19.27
N ASP A 33 -19.46 -22.25 -20.53
CA ASP A 33 -20.32 -23.32 -21.05
C ASP A 33 -19.55 -24.66 -21.03
N GLU A 34 -20.01 -25.56 -20.17
CA GLU A 34 -19.41 -26.89 -20.00
C GLU A 34 -19.60 -27.82 -21.21
N ASN A 35 -20.57 -27.53 -22.09
CA ASN A 35 -20.81 -28.35 -23.28
C ASN A 35 -19.86 -27.98 -24.43
N THR A 36 -19.65 -26.68 -24.64
CA THR A 36 -18.82 -26.16 -25.74
C THR A 36 -17.40 -25.82 -25.30
N PHE A 37 -17.10 -25.84 -24.00
CA PHE A 37 -15.84 -25.38 -23.39
C PHE A 37 -15.49 -23.93 -23.76
N THR A 38 -16.52 -23.09 -23.94
CA THR A 38 -16.36 -21.67 -24.26
C THR A 38 -16.64 -20.78 -23.04
N TYR A 39 -16.13 -19.56 -23.07
CA TYR A 39 -16.31 -18.57 -22.00
C TYR A 39 -16.22 -17.15 -22.56
N GLN A 40 -16.81 -16.21 -21.85
CA GLN A 40 -16.69 -14.79 -22.13
C GLN A 40 -15.31 -14.28 -21.69
N SER A 41 -14.66 -13.55 -22.58
CA SER A 41 -13.41 -12.84 -22.30
C SER A 41 -13.55 -11.32 -22.43
N ASN A 42 -14.76 -10.83 -22.70
CA ASN A 42 -15.02 -9.42 -22.93
C ASN A 42 -15.25 -8.62 -21.64
N PHE A 43 -14.45 -8.84 -20.60
CA PHE A 43 -14.50 -8.06 -19.35
C PHE A 43 -13.09 -7.75 -18.84
N ASP A 44 -12.99 -6.79 -17.90
CA ASP A 44 -11.76 -6.44 -17.21
C ASP A 44 -11.95 -6.23 -15.69
N GLY A 45 -10.92 -5.73 -15.00
CA GLY A 45 -10.96 -5.48 -13.56
C GLY A 45 -11.96 -4.40 -13.12
N TYR A 46 -12.39 -3.52 -14.01
CA TYR A 46 -13.46 -2.54 -13.73
C TYR A 46 -14.82 -3.24 -13.70
N ASP A 47 -15.10 -4.13 -14.66
CA ASP A 47 -16.34 -4.91 -14.67
C ASP A 47 -16.47 -5.79 -13.43
N ILE A 48 -15.39 -6.49 -13.05
CA ILE A 48 -15.33 -7.30 -11.82
C ILE A 48 -15.65 -6.44 -10.60
N ARG A 49 -15.01 -5.27 -10.48
CA ARG A 49 -15.24 -4.37 -9.34
C ARG A 49 -16.68 -3.89 -9.28
N ASN A 50 -17.26 -3.49 -10.40
CA ASN A 50 -18.64 -3.02 -10.46
C ASN A 50 -19.63 -4.12 -10.09
N GLN A 51 -19.40 -5.37 -10.53
CA GLN A 51 -20.22 -6.51 -10.12
C GLN A 51 -20.06 -6.83 -8.63
N ILE A 52 -18.85 -6.76 -8.06
CA ILE A 52 -18.66 -6.94 -6.60
C ILE A 52 -19.39 -5.85 -5.82
N MET A 53 -19.32 -4.61 -6.29
CA MET A 53 -19.91 -3.44 -5.65
C MET A 53 -21.43 -3.59 -5.45
N THR A 54 -22.14 -4.35 -6.29
CA THR A 54 -23.60 -4.57 -6.13
C THR A 54 -23.98 -5.41 -4.92
N TYR A 55 -23.02 -6.12 -4.30
CA TYR A 55 -23.26 -6.94 -3.11
C TYR A 55 -23.17 -6.15 -1.80
N TYR A 56 -22.77 -4.88 -1.85
CA TYR A 56 -22.52 -4.06 -0.66
C TYR A 56 -23.35 -2.78 -0.68
N LYS A 57 -23.91 -2.42 0.48
CA LYS A 57 -24.50 -1.09 0.68
C LYS A 57 -23.37 -0.08 0.85
N ILE A 58 -23.28 0.86 -0.08
CA ILE A 58 -22.19 1.83 -0.14
C ILE A 58 -22.51 3.05 0.71
N GLY A 59 -21.48 3.49 1.41
CA GLY A 59 -21.40 4.80 1.98
C GLY A 59 -21.88 4.88 3.40
N CYS A 60 -21.76 6.10 3.89
CA CYS A 60 -21.97 6.50 5.25
C CYS A 60 -22.86 7.73 5.19
N ASP A 61 -24.01 7.69 5.84
CA ASP A 61 -24.97 8.79 5.83
C ASP A 61 -24.74 9.65 7.07
N PHE A 62 -23.77 10.56 6.99
CA PHE A 62 -23.49 11.50 8.05
C PHE A 62 -23.40 12.94 7.50
N PRO A 63 -23.85 13.94 8.28
CA PRO A 63 -23.69 15.33 7.90
C PRO A 63 -22.20 15.68 7.77
N PRO A 64 -21.84 16.68 6.95
CA PRO A 64 -20.45 17.13 6.81
C PRO A 64 -19.78 17.32 8.18
N PRO A 65 -18.54 16.83 8.36
CA PRO A 65 -17.87 16.92 9.65
C PRO A 65 -17.56 18.38 9.99
N ASN A 66 -17.73 18.74 11.26
CA ASN A 66 -17.18 19.99 11.79
C ASN A 66 -15.65 19.85 11.86
N ILE A 67 -14.94 20.73 11.15
CA ILE A 67 -13.48 20.73 11.13
C ILE A 67 -12.99 21.73 12.17
N ILE A 68 -12.25 21.23 13.15
CA ILE A 68 -11.58 22.03 14.18
C ILE A 68 -10.07 21.83 14.00
N ILE A 69 -9.33 22.94 13.96
CA ILE A 69 -7.87 22.93 13.94
C ILE A 69 -7.43 23.17 15.39
N LEU A 70 -6.70 22.20 15.94
CA LEU A 70 -6.14 22.26 17.30
C LEU A 70 -4.84 23.05 17.31
N ASP A 71 -4.41 23.47 18.50
CA ASP A 71 -3.15 24.19 18.67
C ASP A 71 -1.95 23.31 18.29
N ALA A 72 -0.86 23.96 17.86
CA ALA A 72 0.36 23.27 17.48
C ALA A 72 1.16 22.86 18.73
N GLY A 73 1.36 21.56 18.89
CA GLY A 73 2.28 20.99 19.89
C GLY A 73 3.67 20.68 19.33
N ASP A 74 4.57 20.24 20.20
CA ASP A 74 5.88 19.73 19.81
C ASP A 74 5.77 18.49 18.90
N PRO A 75 6.75 18.26 18.00
CA PRO A 75 6.71 17.10 17.11
C PRO A 75 6.64 15.78 17.88
N PRO A 76 5.71 14.85 17.52
CA PRO A 76 5.51 13.58 18.22
C PRO A 76 6.59 12.54 17.86
N SER A 77 7.84 12.87 18.20
CA SER A 77 9.06 12.15 17.79
C SER A 77 9.33 10.90 18.61
N ASN A 78 8.82 10.85 19.84
CA ASN A 78 9.01 9.77 20.80
C ASN A 78 7.72 9.52 21.59
N ASP A 79 7.71 8.49 22.44
CA ASP A 79 6.53 8.08 23.20
C ASP A 79 6.01 9.22 24.11
N LEU A 80 6.88 9.93 24.82
CA LEU A 80 6.49 11.02 25.72
C LEU A 80 5.84 12.16 24.94
N ALA A 81 6.44 12.57 23.82
CA ALA A 81 5.90 13.62 22.97
C ALA A 81 4.53 13.24 22.38
N VAL A 82 4.33 11.96 22.00
CA VAL A 82 3.02 11.46 21.58
C VAL A 82 2.01 11.57 22.73
N HIS A 83 2.40 11.23 23.96
CA HIS A 83 1.51 11.29 25.12
C HIS A 83 1.11 12.73 25.46
N GLU A 84 2.04 13.67 25.35
CA GLU A 84 1.79 15.10 25.53
C GLU A 84 0.82 15.64 24.48
N CYS A 85 1.00 15.28 23.20
CA CYS A 85 0.05 15.63 22.14
C CYS A 85 -1.36 15.10 22.44
N LEU A 86 -1.49 13.85 22.88
CA LEU A 86 -2.79 13.26 23.20
C LEU A 86 -3.47 13.95 24.40
N LYS A 87 -2.70 14.35 25.42
CA LYS A 87 -3.21 15.15 26.55
C LYS A 87 -3.70 16.51 26.09
N MET A 88 -2.95 17.17 25.21
CA MET A 88 -3.33 18.46 24.63
C MET A 88 -4.68 18.35 23.90
N TYR A 89 -4.86 17.34 23.06
CA TYR A 89 -6.13 17.10 22.36
C TYR A 89 -7.30 16.85 23.32
N GLN A 90 -7.08 16.14 24.44
CA GLN A 90 -8.11 15.95 25.46
C GLN A 90 -8.52 17.26 26.16
N ASN A 91 -7.58 18.20 26.32
CA ASN A 91 -7.86 19.46 26.98
C ASN A 91 -8.60 20.46 26.07
N GLU A 92 -8.34 20.40 24.76
CA GLU A 92 -8.95 21.30 23.77
C GLU A 92 -10.31 20.82 23.27
N ILE A 93 -10.57 19.51 23.27
CA ILE A 93 -11.83 18.93 22.85
C ILE A 93 -12.73 18.74 24.07
N ASP A 94 -13.83 19.50 24.15
CA ASP A 94 -14.87 19.33 25.17
C ASP A 94 -15.67 18.03 24.94
N SER A 95 -15.06 16.90 25.30
CA SER A 95 -15.65 15.56 25.19
C SER A 95 -15.15 14.65 26.30
N GLU A 96 -16.04 13.78 26.79
CA GLU A 96 -15.71 12.77 27.79
C GLU A 96 -14.68 11.75 27.24
N TYR A 97 -14.76 11.47 25.94
CA TYR A 97 -13.86 10.55 25.22
C TYR A 97 -13.43 11.13 23.87
N ILE A 98 -12.20 10.85 23.46
CA ILE A 98 -11.68 11.19 22.13
C ILE A 98 -11.19 9.95 21.40
N ASN A 99 -11.53 9.84 20.12
CA ASN A 99 -11.01 8.82 19.21
C ASN A 99 -10.01 9.49 18.28
N VAL A 100 -8.76 9.01 18.28
CA VAL A 100 -7.67 9.60 17.50
C VAL A 100 -7.18 8.58 16.47
N VAL A 101 -7.24 8.96 15.19
CA VAL A 101 -6.69 8.14 14.11
C VAL A 101 -5.25 8.55 13.84
N ALA A 102 -4.33 7.59 13.72
CA ALA A 102 -2.94 7.90 13.40
C ALA A 102 -2.22 6.76 12.67
N ASP A 103 -1.17 7.12 11.93
CA ASP A 103 -0.24 6.16 11.31
C ASP A 103 0.35 5.19 12.33
N GLU A 104 0.78 4.01 11.85
CA GLU A 104 1.33 2.92 12.66
C GLU A 104 2.35 3.41 13.70
N ALA A 105 3.27 4.28 13.30
CA ALA A 105 4.35 4.72 14.16
C ALA A 105 3.85 5.57 15.36
N ILE A 106 2.79 6.36 15.17
CA ILE A 106 2.18 7.15 16.25
C ILE A 106 1.23 6.27 17.06
N PHE A 107 0.40 5.48 16.37
CA PHE A 107 -0.48 4.50 16.97
C PHE A 107 0.26 3.59 17.94
N ARG A 108 1.37 2.97 17.51
CA ARG A 108 2.15 2.05 18.34
C ARG A 108 2.69 2.70 19.61
N ARG A 109 3.13 3.96 19.54
CA ARG A 109 3.66 4.72 20.68
C ARG A 109 2.57 5.16 21.64
N SER A 110 1.35 5.40 21.13
CA SER A 110 0.18 5.76 21.93
C SER A 110 -0.41 4.59 22.75
N ILE A 111 -0.06 3.33 22.42
CA ILE A 111 -0.60 2.15 23.11
C ILE A 111 -0.39 2.21 24.63
N SER A 112 0.81 2.62 25.07
CA SER A 112 1.15 2.70 26.50
C SER A 112 0.34 3.77 27.24
N TYR A 113 -0.01 4.86 26.55
CA TYR A 113 -0.88 5.92 27.06
C TYR A 113 -2.33 5.44 27.18
N CYS A 114 -2.89 4.84 26.13
CA CYS A 114 -4.29 4.39 26.09
C CYS A 114 -4.58 3.24 27.08
N LYS A 115 -3.55 2.49 27.49
CA LYS A 115 -3.66 1.52 28.59
C LYS A 115 -3.87 2.16 29.97
N LYS A 116 -3.42 3.41 30.14
CA LYS A 116 -3.51 4.15 31.41
C LYS A 116 -4.61 5.21 31.40
N ASN A 117 -5.09 5.60 30.22
CA ASN A 117 -6.09 6.62 30.02
C ASN A 117 -7.28 6.05 29.25
N GLU A 118 -8.41 5.88 29.93
CA GLU A 118 -9.62 5.33 29.32
C GLU A 118 -10.33 6.31 28.39
N LYS A 119 -10.06 7.63 28.53
CA LYS A 119 -10.69 8.70 27.76
C LYS A 119 -10.19 8.82 26.32
N THR A 120 -8.95 8.42 26.02
CA THR A 120 -8.45 8.37 24.64
C THR A 120 -8.46 6.95 24.11
N LYS A 121 -9.06 6.77 22.93
CA LYS A 121 -8.91 5.54 22.14
C LYS A 121 -8.23 5.88 20.82
N MET A 122 -7.41 4.95 20.36
CA MET A 122 -6.65 5.11 19.12
C MET A 122 -7.23 4.20 18.05
N ILE A 123 -7.25 4.70 16.83
CA ILE A 123 -7.63 3.98 15.63
C ILE A 123 -6.41 3.94 14.72
N LEU A 124 -6.05 2.75 14.23
CA LEU A 124 -4.91 2.60 13.34
C LEU A 124 -5.24 3.21 11.97
N GLY A 125 -4.33 3.98 11.40
CA GLY A 125 -4.42 4.51 10.03
C GLY A 125 -4.51 3.40 8.99
N GLN A 126 -5.58 3.40 8.22
CA GLN A 126 -5.99 2.25 7.41
C GLN A 126 -5.38 2.29 6.01
N TRP A 127 -5.02 3.47 5.51
CA TRP A 127 -4.37 3.59 4.20
C TRP A 127 -2.93 3.09 4.23
N HIS A 128 -2.14 3.51 5.22
CA HIS A 128 -0.80 2.96 5.42
C HIS A 128 -0.83 1.46 5.75
N THR A 129 -1.84 1.00 6.50
CA THR A 129 -2.06 -0.44 6.74
C THR A 129 -2.33 -1.19 5.44
N ASN A 130 -3.18 -0.67 4.54
CA ASN A 130 -3.41 -1.27 3.22
C ASN A 130 -2.12 -1.30 2.38
N LYS A 131 -1.28 -0.26 2.46
CA LYS A 131 0.04 -0.24 1.81
C LYS A 131 0.93 -1.38 2.30
N ASP A 132 0.95 -1.63 3.61
CA ASP A 132 1.74 -2.72 4.19
C ASP A 132 1.14 -4.12 3.92
N MET A 133 -0.16 -4.24 3.69
CA MET A 133 -0.77 -5.47 3.15
C MET A 133 -0.23 -5.78 1.74
N MET A 134 -0.12 -4.78 0.85
CA MET A 134 0.49 -4.97 -0.48
C MET A 134 1.94 -5.40 -0.38
N SER A 135 2.72 -4.74 0.48
CA SER A 135 4.12 -5.10 0.71
C SER A 135 4.24 -6.53 1.24
N THR A 136 3.33 -6.96 2.14
CA THR A 136 3.25 -8.32 2.67
C THR A 136 3.01 -9.35 1.55
N LEU A 137 2.06 -9.10 0.65
CA LEU A 137 1.81 -9.95 -0.53
C LEU A 137 3.06 -10.05 -1.41
N ILE A 138 3.70 -8.93 -1.72
CA ILE A 138 4.90 -8.90 -2.56
C ILE A 138 6.03 -9.70 -1.93
N THR A 139 6.28 -9.53 -0.62
CA THR A 139 7.31 -10.27 0.11
C THR A 139 7.05 -11.77 0.07
N ILE A 140 5.83 -12.22 0.41
CA ILE A 140 5.49 -13.64 0.49
C ILE A 140 5.55 -14.31 -0.90
N PHE A 141 5.05 -13.63 -1.94
CA PHE A 141 4.96 -14.20 -3.29
C PHE A 141 6.17 -13.90 -4.18
N SER A 142 7.19 -13.19 -3.66
CA SER A 142 8.42 -12.84 -4.38
C SER A 142 9.14 -14.06 -4.96
N GLY A 143 9.27 -15.13 -4.16
CA GLY A 143 9.91 -16.39 -4.54
C GLY A 143 9.11 -17.26 -5.50
N TYR A 144 7.83 -16.92 -5.73
CA TYR A 144 6.92 -17.70 -6.57
C TYR A 144 6.69 -17.09 -7.96
N GLY A 145 7.40 -16.02 -8.31
CA GLY A 145 7.36 -15.44 -9.66
C GLY A 145 6.42 -14.24 -9.83
N ILE A 146 5.94 -13.61 -8.74
CA ILE A 146 5.07 -12.41 -8.83
C ILE A 146 5.70 -11.28 -9.66
N PHE A 147 7.02 -11.14 -9.65
CA PHE A 147 7.73 -10.15 -10.46
C PHE A 147 7.75 -10.49 -11.95
N ASN A 148 7.79 -11.77 -12.31
CA ASN A 148 7.68 -12.18 -13.70
C ASN A 148 6.28 -11.88 -14.24
N MET A 149 5.25 -12.15 -13.43
CA MET A 149 3.86 -11.79 -13.76
C MET A 149 3.68 -10.28 -13.93
N ALA A 150 4.25 -9.48 -13.03
CA ALA A 150 4.29 -8.03 -13.18
C ALA A 150 4.99 -7.62 -14.49
N GLY A 151 6.09 -8.29 -14.86
CA GLY A 151 6.79 -8.07 -16.12
C GLY A 151 5.92 -8.37 -17.35
N ILE A 152 5.19 -9.48 -17.36
CA ILE A 152 4.22 -9.83 -18.44
C ILE A 152 3.14 -8.75 -18.55
N LEU A 153 2.64 -8.26 -17.42
CA LEU A 153 1.68 -7.15 -17.37
C LEU A 153 2.27 -5.80 -17.82
N GLY A 154 3.57 -5.73 -18.13
CA GLY A 154 4.24 -4.54 -18.66
C GLY A 154 4.92 -3.65 -17.62
N VAL A 155 5.05 -4.10 -16.38
CA VAL A 155 5.72 -3.31 -15.34
C VAL A 155 7.18 -3.11 -15.70
N GLN A 156 7.58 -1.84 -15.79
CA GLN A 156 8.93 -1.52 -16.23
C GLN A 156 9.95 -1.61 -15.10
N PHE A 157 9.62 -1.09 -13.92
CA PHE A 157 10.51 -0.92 -12.78
C PHE A 157 10.13 -1.88 -11.63
N LEU A 158 10.61 -3.12 -11.71
CA LEU A 158 10.29 -4.15 -10.72
C LEU A 158 10.89 -3.86 -9.33
N ASP A 159 12.02 -3.15 -9.27
CA ASP A 159 12.66 -2.73 -8.03
C ASP A 159 11.82 -1.71 -7.23
N LYS A 160 11.08 -0.84 -7.94
CA LYS A 160 10.14 0.12 -7.36
C LYS A 160 8.85 -0.56 -6.90
N LEU A 161 8.39 -1.59 -7.62
CA LEU A 161 7.30 -2.45 -7.20
C LEU A 161 7.65 -3.19 -5.90
N GLU A 162 8.84 -3.81 -5.85
CA GLU A 162 9.36 -4.52 -4.67
C GLU A 162 9.33 -3.63 -3.41
N LYS A 163 9.77 -2.38 -3.54
CA LYS A 163 9.81 -1.40 -2.45
C LYS A 163 8.48 -0.72 -2.15
N CYS A 164 7.41 -1.01 -2.91
CA CYS A 164 6.11 -0.34 -2.79
C CYS A 164 6.24 1.20 -2.77
N VAL A 165 7.08 1.74 -3.65
CA VAL A 165 7.41 3.18 -3.66
C VAL A 165 6.15 4.01 -3.89
N ASP A 166 5.37 3.66 -4.92
CA ASP A 166 4.12 4.32 -5.26
C ASP A 166 2.93 3.41 -4.94
N PHE A 167 2.05 3.89 -4.06
CA PHE A 167 0.88 3.15 -3.62
C PHE A 167 -0.07 2.79 -4.78
N ARG A 168 -0.35 3.75 -5.67
CA ARG A 168 -1.33 3.57 -6.75
C ARG A 168 -0.82 2.60 -7.81
N ALA A 169 0.44 2.74 -8.21
CA ALA A 169 1.09 1.83 -9.14
C ALA A 169 1.11 0.40 -8.59
N THR A 170 1.59 0.23 -7.35
CA THR A 170 1.65 -1.09 -6.71
C THR A 170 0.26 -1.72 -6.59
N SER A 171 -0.74 -0.95 -6.14
CA SER A 171 -2.13 -1.41 -6.04
C SER A 171 -2.67 -1.85 -7.41
N ARG A 172 -2.39 -1.08 -8.46
CA ARG A 172 -2.84 -1.43 -9.81
C ARG A 172 -2.20 -2.71 -10.32
N VAL A 173 -0.90 -2.90 -10.11
CA VAL A 173 -0.20 -4.12 -10.52
C VAL A 173 -0.76 -5.35 -9.81
N LEU A 174 -0.93 -5.28 -8.48
CA LEU A 174 -1.50 -6.38 -7.71
C LEU A 174 -2.96 -6.67 -8.08
N GLU A 175 -3.76 -5.64 -8.42
CA GLU A 175 -5.11 -5.84 -8.96
C GLU A 175 -5.08 -6.62 -10.28
N LEU A 176 -4.18 -6.29 -11.21
CA LEU A 176 -4.07 -6.98 -12.49
C LEU A 176 -3.66 -8.44 -12.31
N ILE A 177 -2.69 -8.72 -11.43
CA ILE A 177 -2.29 -10.10 -11.10
C ILE A 177 -3.46 -10.86 -10.45
N TRP A 178 -4.16 -10.24 -9.49
CA TRP A 178 -5.34 -10.83 -8.85
C TRP A 178 -6.44 -11.18 -9.85
N VAL A 179 -6.71 -10.32 -10.84
CA VAL A 179 -7.67 -10.59 -11.91
C VAL A 179 -7.20 -11.77 -12.78
N SER A 180 -5.97 -11.76 -13.27
CA SER A 180 -5.43 -12.84 -14.11
C SER A 180 -5.45 -14.19 -13.40
N VAL A 181 -5.05 -14.21 -12.12
CA VAL A 181 -5.06 -15.43 -11.31
C VAL A 181 -6.49 -15.91 -11.03
N GLY A 182 -7.42 -14.99 -10.73
CA GLY A 182 -8.83 -15.33 -10.53
C GLY A 182 -9.46 -15.95 -11.78
N ILE A 183 -9.19 -15.38 -12.97
CA ILE A 183 -9.62 -15.95 -14.25
C ILE A 183 -9.04 -17.36 -14.44
N ALA A 184 -7.73 -17.52 -14.27
CA ALA A 184 -7.03 -18.79 -14.49
C ALA A 184 -7.55 -19.90 -13.57
N ILE A 185 -7.74 -19.60 -12.28
CA ILE A 185 -8.28 -20.55 -11.30
C ILE A 185 -9.69 -20.99 -11.67
N ASN A 186 -10.59 -20.04 -11.97
CA ASN A 186 -11.98 -20.38 -12.28
C ASN A 186 -12.08 -21.21 -13.56
N LEU A 187 -11.28 -20.89 -14.59
CA LEU A 187 -11.23 -21.70 -15.81
C LEU A 187 -10.65 -23.10 -15.56
N TYR A 188 -9.58 -23.22 -14.78
CA TYR A 188 -9.00 -24.50 -14.42
C TYR A 188 -10.00 -25.42 -13.71
N VAL A 189 -10.69 -24.89 -12.68
CA VAL A 189 -11.68 -25.62 -11.90
C VAL A 189 -12.81 -26.14 -12.79
N LYS A 190 -13.32 -25.31 -13.71
CA LYS A 190 -14.35 -25.70 -14.67
C LYS A 190 -13.88 -26.77 -15.65
N ARG A 191 -12.66 -26.64 -16.21
CA ARG A 191 -12.09 -27.64 -17.12
C ARG A 191 -11.89 -29.00 -16.46
N LYS A 192 -11.44 -29.02 -15.21
CA LYS A 192 -11.23 -30.25 -14.43
C LYS A 192 -12.51 -30.82 -13.81
N LYS A 193 -13.64 -30.12 -13.90
CA LYS A 193 -14.89 -30.44 -13.18
C LYS A 193 -14.68 -30.59 -11.67
N GLU A 194 -13.79 -29.75 -11.13
CA GLU A 194 -13.41 -29.73 -9.72
C GLU A 194 -14.15 -28.62 -8.97
N THR A 195 -13.88 -28.50 -7.67
CA THR A 195 -14.34 -27.35 -6.85
C THR A 195 -13.16 -26.56 -6.31
N LEU A 196 -13.34 -25.26 -6.04
CA LEU A 196 -12.31 -24.41 -5.42
C LEU A 196 -11.75 -25.01 -4.11
N ASN A 197 -12.61 -25.70 -3.34
CA ASN A 197 -12.23 -26.35 -2.09
C ASN A 197 -11.21 -27.48 -2.27
N ASN A 198 -11.18 -28.11 -3.46
CA ASN A 198 -10.27 -29.21 -3.75
C ASN A 198 -8.89 -28.74 -4.23
N ILE A 199 -8.73 -27.48 -4.65
CA ILE A 199 -7.45 -26.94 -5.16
C ILE A 199 -6.31 -27.12 -4.15
N LEU A 200 -6.59 -27.06 -2.84
CA LEU A 200 -5.56 -27.24 -1.81
C LEU A 200 -4.94 -28.64 -1.77
N LYS A 201 -5.55 -29.61 -2.46
CA LYS A 201 -5.10 -30.99 -2.64
C LYS A 201 -4.42 -31.24 -4.00
N GLU A 202 -4.43 -30.24 -4.89
CA GLU A 202 -3.84 -30.32 -6.23
C GLU A 202 -2.33 -30.03 -6.23
N ASN A 203 -1.75 -29.90 -7.44
CA ASN A 203 -0.37 -29.50 -7.65
C ASN A 203 -0.01 -28.23 -6.84
N ASN A 204 1.21 -28.21 -6.30
CA ASN A 204 1.74 -27.12 -5.49
C ASN A 204 1.63 -25.73 -6.12
N ILE A 205 1.69 -25.60 -7.45
CA ILE A 205 1.66 -24.29 -8.10
C ILE A 205 0.26 -23.67 -8.13
N ILE A 206 -0.76 -24.44 -8.53
CA ILE A 206 -2.13 -23.93 -8.46
C ILE A 206 -2.51 -23.64 -7.00
N LYS A 207 -2.05 -24.46 -6.06
CA LYS A 207 -2.23 -24.20 -4.62
C LYS A 207 -1.62 -22.87 -4.19
N VAL A 208 -0.38 -22.57 -4.59
CA VAL A 208 0.28 -21.28 -4.29
C VAL A 208 -0.51 -20.12 -4.86
N TRP A 209 -0.94 -20.20 -6.12
CA TRP A 209 -1.67 -19.09 -6.76
C TRP A 209 -3.12 -18.97 -6.30
N TYR A 210 -3.75 -20.06 -5.84
CA TYR A 210 -5.00 -20.00 -5.11
C TYR A 210 -4.85 -19.30 -3.76
N LEU A 211 -3.79 -19.60 -3.00
CA LEU A 211 -3.49 -18.86 -1.78
C LEU A 211 -3.22 -17.38 -2.08
N TYR A 212 -2.49 -17.06 -3.16
CA TYR A 212 -2.34 -15.68 -3.60
C TYR A 212 -3.71 -15.03 -3.85
N PHE A 213 -4.57 -15.67 -4.62
CA PHE A 213 -5.90 -15.17 -4.94
C PHE A 213 -6.73 -14.91 -3.67
N GLN A 214 -6.71 -15.83 -2.71
CA GLN A 214 -7.39 -15.70 -1.43
C GLN A 214 -6.87 -14.51 -0.61
N TRP A 215 -5.56 -14.42 -0.40
CA TRP A 215 -4.95 -13.35 0.40
C TRP A 215 -5.06 -11.98 -0.28
N ALA A 216 -4.89 -11.94 -1.60
CA ALA A 216 -5.10 -10.73 -2.40
C ALA A 216 -6.58 -10.31 -2.40
N SER A 217 -7.53 -11.25 -2.34
CA SER A 217 -8.96 -10.94 -2.17
C SER A 217 -9.23 -10.23 -0.85
N TYR A 218 -8.61 -10.65 0.26
CA TYR A 218 -8.75 -9.94 1.54
C TYR A 218 -8.11 -8.55 1.53
N TRP A 219 -6.96 -8.39 0.89
CA TRP A 219 -6.39 -7.06 0.66
C TRP A 219 -7.32 -6.18 -0.20
N ARG A 220 -7.89 -6.71 -1.28
CA ARG A 220 -8.85 -6.00 -2.14
C ARG A 220 -10.12 -5.64 -1.40
N ALA A 221 -10.67 -6.57 -0.62
CA ALA A 221 -11.83 -6.34 0.21
C ALA A 221 -11.57 -5.26 1.27
N HIS A 222 -10.41 -5.29 1.93
CA HIS A 222 -10.00 -4.23 2.85
C HIS A 222 -9.98 -2.86 2.15
N TRP A 223 -9.41 -2.80 0.94
CA TRP A 223 -9.36 -1.58 0.13
C TRP A 223 -10.75 -1.09 -0.29
N PHE A 224 -11.61 -2.00 -0.75
CA PHE A 224 -12.99 -1.71 -1.11
C PHE A 224 -13.80 -1.22 0.08
N GLY A 225 -13.60 -1.82 1.26
CA GLY A 225 -14.21 -1.36 2.50
C GLY A 225 -13.89 0.11 2.80
N ILE A 226 -12.63 0.53 2.61
CA ILE A 226 -12.24 1.94 2.71
C ILE A 226 -12.95 2.78 1.64
N ARG A 227 -12.83 2.40 0.37
CA ARG A 227 -13.31 3.22 -0.77
C ARG A 227 -14.81 3.32 -0.89
N TRP A 228 -15.54 2.35 -0.37
CA TRP A 228 -17.00 2.30 -0.37
C TRP A 228 -17.60 2.66 0.99
N GLY A 229 -16.78 2.95 2.01
CA GLY A 229 -17.28 3.24 3.35
C GLY A 229 -18.00 2.06 4.00
N VAL A 230 -17.52 0.83 3.77
CA VAL A 230 -18.12 -0.41 4.28
C VAL A 230 -17.23 -0.99 5.38
N PHE A 231 -17.57 -0.69 6.63
CA PHE A 231 -16.77 -1.07 7.80
C PHE A 231 -16.53 -2.57 7.92
N ASP A 232 -17.57 -3.39 7.86
CA ASP A 232 -17.41 -4.83 8.11
C ASP A 232 -16.53 -5.47 7.00
N LEU A 233 -16.64 -5.00 5.75
CA LEU A 233 -15.75 -5.42 4.67
C LEU A 233 -14.29 -5.02 4.92
N GLN A 234 -14.07 -3.81 5.42
CA GLN A 234 -12.74 -3.33 5.80
C GLN A 234 -12.16 -4.15 6.96
N HIS A 235 -12.89 -4.24 8.07
CA HIS A 235 -12.45 -4.77 9.35
C HIS A 235 -12.27 -6.28 9.33
N GLU A 236 -13.26 -7.03 8.82
CA GLU A 236 -13.19 -8.49 8.81
C GLU A 236 -12.15 -9.01 7.80
N SER A 237 -11.91 -8.28 6.70
CA SER A 237 -10.84 -8.62 5.76
C SER A 237 -9.45 -8.33 6.33
N LEU A 238 -9.30 -7.28 7.16
CA LEU A 238 -8.05 -7.04 7.89
C LEU A 238 -7.79 -8.15 8.91
N LYS A 239 -8.81 -8.60 9.65
CA LYS A 239 -8.71 -9.76 10.56
C LYS A 239 -8.27 -11.02 9.83
N ALA A 240 -8.88 -11.29 8.68
CA ALA A 240 -8.51 -12.44 7.85
C ALA A 240 -7.04 -12.38 7.44
N PHE A 241 -6.59 -11.23 6.93
CA PHE A 241 -5.23 -11.05 6.42
C PHE A 241 -4.14 -10.93 7.51
N SER A 242 -4.49 -10.50 8.72
CA SER A 242 -3.52 -10.12 9.76
C SER A 242 -2.44 -11.17 10.09
N PRO A 243 -2.69 -12.50 10.01
CA PRO A 243 -1.65 -13.50 10.26
C PRO A 243 -0.46 -13.42 9.30
N LEU A 244 -0.58 -12.75 8.15
CA LEU A 244 0.52 -12.64 7.18
C LEU A 244 1.58 -11.59 7.54
N PHE A 245 1.23 -10.57 8.34
CA PHE A 245 2.19 -9.54 8.75
C PHE A 245 3.46 -10.11 9.42
N PRO A 246 3.37 -10.96 10.46
CA PRO A 246 4.57 -11.53 11.07
C PRO A 246 5.37 -12.43 10.10
N ILE A 247 4.68 -13.14 9.19
CA ILE A 247 5.32 -14.00 8.19
C ILE A 247 6.17 -13.18 7.21
N ALA A 248 5.70 -11.99 6.81
CA ALA A 248 6.45 -11.07 5.97
C ALA A 248 7.45 -10.18 6.76
N GLY A 249 7.71 -10.47 8.04
CA GLY A 249 8.63 -9.69 8.87
C GLY A 249 8.10 -8.31 9.27
N LYS A 250 6.79 -8.06 9.12
CA LYS A 250 6.13 -6.78 9.47
C LYS A 250 5.69 -6.77 10.94
N SER A 251 6.63 -6.98 11.86
CA SER A 251 6.36 -7.13 13.30
C SER A 251 5.65 -5.91 13.92
N ASN A 252 6.00 -4.70 13.50
CA ASN A 252 5.35 -3.46 13.94
C ASN A 252 3.85 -3.46 13.57
N TYR A 253 3.52 -3.74 12.32
CA TYR A 253 2.12 -3.86 11.88
C TYR A 253 1.41 -5.04 12.52
N ALA A 254 2.07 -6.19 12.68
CA ALA A 254 1.49 -7.33 13.39
C ALA A 254 1.02 -6.93 14.80
N ARG A 255 1.86 -6.20 15.54
CA ARG A 255 1.53 -5.67 16.87
C ARG A 255 0.43 -4.61 16.84
N SER A 256 0.52 -3.65 15.93
CA SER A 256 -0.41 -2.52 15.85
C SER A 256 -1.80 -2.97 15.38
N VAL A 257 -1.88 -3.84 14.37
CA VAL A 257 -3.13 -4.47 13.93
C VAL A 257 -3.73 -5.31 15.04
N THR A 258 -2.93 -6.11 15.76
CA THR A 258 -3.40 -6.88 16.91
C THR A 258 -4.08 -6.01 17.95
N TYR A 259 -3.43 -4.91 18.34
CA TYR A 259 -3.99 -4.01 19.34
C TYR A 259 -5.24 -3.27 18.82
N HIS A 260 -5.22 -2.84 17.55
CA HIS A 260 -6.38 -2.20 16.91
C HIS A 260 -7.61 -3.12 16.90
N LEU A 261 -7.45 -4.37 16.44
CA LEU A 261 -8.52 -5.34 16.41
C LEU A 261 -9.04 -5.63 17.83
N TYR A 262 -8.15 -5.81 18.80
CA TYR A 262 -8.53 -5.97 20.20
C TYR A 262 -9.38 -4.78 20.71
N CYS A 263 -8.96 -3.54 20.44
CA CYS A 263 -9.69 -2.35 20.88
C CYS A 263 -11.07 -2.24 20.24
N VAL A 264 -11.22 -2.58 18.97
CA VAL A 264 -12.51 -2.52 18.25
C VAL A 264 -13.44 -3.64 18.70
N GLU A 265 -12.95 -4.87 18.87
CA GLU A 265 -13.76 -6.02 19.29
C GLU A 265 -14.24 -5.90 20.74
N ASN A 266 -13.44 -5.28 21.63
CA ASN A 266 -13.79 -5.11 23.04
C ASN A 266 -14.50 -3.78 23.35
N ASN A 267 -14.83 -2.97 22.34
CA ASN A 267 -15.54 -1.71 22.53
C ASN A 267 -16.73 -1.61 21.54
N PRO A 268 -17.94 -2.03 21.97
CA PRO A 268 -19.13 -1.99 21.14
C PRO A 268 -19.49 -0.58 20.63
N GLN A 269 -19.23 0.46 21.43
CA GLN A 269 -19.48 1.85 21.04
C GLN A 269 -18.54 2.29 19.92
N LEU A 270 -17.23 1.99 20.04
CA LEU A 270 -16.26 2.24 18.98
C LEU A 270 -16.61 1.47 17.71
N ARG A 271 -17.02 0.20 17.82
CA ARG A 271 -17.44 -0.60 16.67
C ARG A 271 -18.68 -0.02 15.99
N ALA A 272 -19.68 0.41 16.76
CA ALA A 272 -20.87 1.05 16.22
C ALA A 272 -20.52 2.38 15.51
N MET A 273 -19.66 3.19 16.11
CA MET A 273 -19.18 4.43 15.49
C MET A 273 -18.44 4.16 14.17
N LEU A 274 -17.55 3.17 14.15
CA LEU A 274 -16.81 2.80 12.94
C LEU A 274 -17.71 2.17 11.87
N ARG A 275 -18.83 1.55 12.23
CA ARG A 275 -19.86 1.14 11.26
C ARG A 275 -20.58 2.32 10.64
N THR A 276 -20.78 3.39 11.40
CA THR A 276 -21.42 4.63 10.92
C THR A 276 -20.45 5.48 10.09
N ALA A 277 -19.18 5.58 10.50
CA ALA A 277 -18.18 6.42 9.85
C ALA A 277 -16.81 5.71 9.72
N PRO A 278 -16.71 4.62 8.92
CA PRO A 278 -15.45 3.91 8.69
C PRO A 278 -14.43 4.70 7.88
N SER A 279 -14.90 5.63 7.06
CA SER A 279 -14.10 6.40 6.10
C SER A 279 -14.76 7.73 5.81
N VAL A 280 -14.02 8.65 5.21
CA VAL A 280 -14.46 10.04 5.01
C VAL A 280 -14.68 10.31 3.54
N ASN A 281 -15.80 10.95 3.23
CA ASN A 281 -16.04 11.54 1.91
C ASN A 281 -15.83 13.05 2.00
N LEU A 282 -14.88 13.58 1.22
CA LEU A 282 -14.56 15.02 1.18
C LEU A 282 -14.76 15.66 -0.19
N THR A 283 -15.09 14.88 -1.22
CA THR A 283 -15.06 15.37 -2.61
C THR A 283 -16.30 14.99 -3.38
N ASN A 284 -16.53 13.70 -3.59
CA ASN A 284 -17.56 13.19 -4.48
C ASN A 284 -18.38 12.09 -3.78
N PRO A 285 -19.73 12.12 -3.85
CA PRO A 285 -20.57 11.03 -3.35
C PRO A 285 -20.09 9.65 -3.82
N GLY A 286 -20.07 8.67 -2.93
CA GLY A 286 -19.60 7.31 -3.23
C GLY A 286 -18.07 7.13 -3.28
N HIS A 287 -17.27 8.18 -3.08
CA HIS A 287 -15.81 8.11 -3.04
C HIS A 287 -15.26 8.44 -1.64
N PHE A 288 -14.78 7.41 -0.95
CA PHE A 288 -14.30 7.52 0.42
C PHE A 288 -12.78 7.38 0.52
N PHE A 289 -12.22 8.00 1.55
CA PHE A 289 -10.80 7.99 1.92
C PHE A 289 -10.67 7.47 3.34
N ALA A 290 -9.59 6.75 3.64
CA ALA A 290 -9.25 6.51 5.04
C ALA A 290 -8.94 7.85 5.71
N TYR A 291 -9.13 7.96 7.03
CA TYR A 291 -8.88 9.22 7.75
C TYR A 291 -7.44 9.72 7.58
N ASP A 292 -6.45 8.83 7.73
CA ASP A 292 -5.03 9.13 7.52
C ASP A 292 -4.75 9.55 6.07
N GLU A 293 -5.39 8.89 5.10
CA GLU A 293 -5.29 9.27 3.68
C GLU A 293 -5.90 10.64 3.37
N ALA A 294 -7.08 10.93 3.91
CA ALA A 294 -7.81 12.16 3.69
C ALA A 294 -7.01 13.36 4.22
N LEU A 295 -6.46 13.22 5.42
CA LEU A 295 -5.58 14.21 6.02
C LEU A 295 -4.33 14.44 5.18
N GLU A 296 -3.65 13.40 4.72
CA GLU A 296 -2.47 13.60 3.85
C GLU A 296 -2.84 14.19 2.50
N THR A 297 -3.90 13.69 1.86
CA THR A 297 -4.31 14.08 0.51
C THR A 297 -4.80 15.53 0.45
N PHE A 298 -5.59 15.95 1.45
CA PHE A 298 -6.30 17.23 1.40
C PHE A 298 -5.80 18.26 2.42
N GLY A 299 -5.30 17.85 3.59
CA GLY A 299 -4.96 18.77 4.68
C GLY A 299 -3.46 19.00 4.90
N VAL A 300 -2.62 17.98 4.75
CA VAL A 300 -1.31 17.94 5.43
C VAL A 300 -0.14 17.78 4.48
N LYS A 301 -0.28 17.16 3.29
CA LYS A 301 0.84 17.09 2.33
C LYS A 301 1.29 18.48 1.91
N PHE A 302 0.34 19.39 1.70
CA PHE A 302 0.60 20.77 1.36
C PHE A 302 1.32 21.53 2.50
N VAL A 303 0.86 21.38 3.75
CA VAL A 303 1.46 21.99 4.95
C VAL A 303 2.85 21.42 5.23
N LYS A 304 3.03 20.09 5.25
CA LYS A 304 4.31 19.42 5.50
C LYS A 304 5.38 19.81 4.47
N GLN A 305 4.99 19.97 3.20
CA GLN A 305 5.93 20.30 2.11
C GLN A 305 6.26 21.80 2.02
N ASN A 306 5.36 22.70 2.45
CA ASN A 306 5.53 24.15 2.25
C ASN A 306 5.78 24.96 3.52
N ILE A 307 5.26 24.56 4.69
CA ILE A 307 5.33 25.37 5.93
C ILE A 307 6.64 25.15 6.69
N THR A 308 7.35 24.05 6.46
CA THR A 308 8.66 23.82 7.11
C THR A 308 9.78 24.71 6.56
N ARG A 309 9.54 25.60 5.57
CA ARG A 309 10.60 26.47 5.06
C ARG A 309 10.29 27.95 4.83
N ILE A 310 9.08 28.41 4.51
CA ILE A 310 8.88 29.85 4.14
C ILE A 310 7.46 30.37 4.48
N PRO A 311 7.30 31.52 5.16
CA PRO A 311 6.02 32.23 5.28
C PRO A 311 5.50 32.60 3.88
N THR A 312 4.21 32.34 3.59
CA THR A 312 3.66 32.51 2.23
C THR A 312 2.29 33.18 2.30
N ASP A 313 2.00 34.11 1.37
CA ASP A 313 0.70 34.78 1.27
C ASP A 313 -0.37 33.96 0.52
N LYS A 314 -1.60 34.47 0.47
CA LYS A 314 -2.77 33.78 -0.11
C LYS A 314 -2.65 33.53 -1.62
N GLU A 315 -2.00 34.41 -2.38
CA GLU A 315 -1.89 34.26 -3.83
C GLU A 315 -0.77 33.30 -4.21
N GLU A 316 0.35 33.35 -3.50
CA GLU A 316 1.44 32.39 -3.68
C GLU A 316 1.03 30.98 -3.22
N LEU A 317 0.21 30.88 -2.17
CA LEU A 317 -0.49 29.65 -1.78
C LEU A 317 -1.31 29.06 -2.94
N LYS A 318 -2.16 29.86 -3.60
CA LYS A 318 -2.96 29.42 -4.76
C LYS A 318 -2.09 28.97 -5.94
N LEU A 319 -1.02 29.69 -6.24
CA LEU A 319 -0.09 29.34 -7.33
C LEU A 319 0.63 28.01 -7.05
N ARG A 320 1.06 27.78 -5.80
CA ARG A 320 1.68 26.50 -5.40
C ARG A 320 0.67 25.35 -5.40
N ILE A 321 -0.59 25.58 -5.03
CA ILE A 321 -1.66 24.58 -5.18
C ILE A 321 -1.82 24.20 -6.65
N ARG A 322 -1.90 25.18 -7.57
CA ARG A 322 -1.97 24.91 -9.02
C ARG A 322 -0.75 24.17 -9.54
N ALA A 323 0.46 24.56 -9.13
CA ALA A 323 1.69 23.86 -9.51
C ALA A 323 1.73 22.42 -9.00
N THR A 324 1.24 22.18 -7.78
CA THR A 324 1.15 20.83 -7.21
C THR A 324 0.10 19.98 -7.90
N GLN A 325 -1.03 20.57 -8.29
CA GLN A 325 -2.05 19.89 -9.08
C GLN A 325 -1.50 19.52 -10.46
N LEU A 326 -0.74 20.43 -11.09
CA LEU A 326 -0.05 20.16 -12.35
C LEU A 326 1.02 19.06 -12.19
N GLU A 327 1.77 19.04 -11.08
CA GLU A 327 2.72 17.98 -10.76
C GLU A 327 2.01 16.65 -10.48
N LYS A 328 0.82 16.66 -9.87
CA LYS A 328 -0.03 15.47 -9.72
C LYS A 328 -0.47 14.96 -11.09
N ASP A 329 -0.93 15.84 -11.98
CA ASP A 329 -1.32 15.47 -13.36
C ASP A 329 -0.11 14.92 -14.15
N ARG A 330 1.08 15.51 -13.96
CA ARG A 330 2.35 14.99 -14.50
C ARG A 330 2.74 13.65 -13.88
N THR A 331 2.50 13.44 -12.59
CA THR A 331 2.78 12.17 -11.90
C THR A 331 1.81 11.09 -12.37
N ASP A 332 0.54 11.42 -12.58
CA ASP A 332 -0.46 10.51 -13.16
C ASP A 332 -0.05 10.15 -14.61
N MET A 333 0.52 11.10 -15.38
CA MET A 333 1.14 10.83 -16.69
C MET A 333 2.38 9.91 -16.58
N LEU A 334 3.28 10.15 -15.62
CA LEU A 334 4.45 9.30 -15.37
C LEU A 334 4.07 7.91 -14.83
N LEU A 335 2.94 7.79 -14.13
CA LEU A 335 2.36 6.52 -13.70
C LEU A 335 1.84 5.73 -14.91
N CYS A 336 1.25 6.41 -15.89
CA CYS A 336 0.95 5.80 -17.18
C CYS A 336 2.25 5.29 -17.83
N ASP A 337 3.31 6.12 -17.90
CA ASP A 337 4.59 5.69 -18.45
C ASP A 337 5.22 4.52 -17.67
N TYR A 338 5.13 4.51 -16.34
CA TYR A 338 5.63 3.45 -15.45
C TYR A 338 5.00 2.07 -15.72
N ILE A 339 3.72 2.08 -16.11
CA ILE A 339 2.93 0.89 -16.46
C ILE A 339 3.08 0.54 -17.96
N GLY A 340 3.74 1.39 -18.75
CA GLY A 340 3.88 1.25 -20.21
C GLY A 340 2.66 1.74 -21.01
N ASP A 341 1.82 2.60 -20.43
CA ASP A 341 0.77 3.34 -21.11
C ASP A 341 1.39 4.59 -21.77
N ASN A 342 2.04 4.44 -22.94
CA ASN A 342 2.54 5.60 -23.70
C ASN A 342 1.37 6.50 -24.11
N VAL A 343 1.21 7.63 -23.43
CA VAL A 343 0.15 8.63 -23.69
C VAL A 343 0.56 9.54 -24.84
N LYS A 344 0.41 9.06 -26.08
CA LYS A 344 0.09 9.93 -27.23
C LYS A 344 -0.92 9.20 -28.11
N SER A 345 -2.20 9.45 -27.81
CA SER A 345 -3.42 8.96 -28.46
C SER A 345 -4.04 7.65 -27.94
N SER A 346 -5.33 7.76 -27.58
CA SER A 346 -6.35 6.72 -27.42
C SER A 346 -6.61 6.09 -26.03
N GLN A 347 -7.67 6.59 -25.39
CA GLN A 347 -8.31 6.02 -24.19
C GLN A 347 -8.91 4.61 -24.39
N GLN A 348 -9.01 4.10 -25.62
CA GLN A 348 -9.51 2.75 -25.92
C GLN A 348 -8.41 1.72 -26.21
N ARG A 349 -7.32 2.06 -26.92
CA ARG A 349 -6.27 1.06 -27.26
C ARG A 349 -5.47 0.64 -26.03
N ASN A 350 -5.25 1.54 -25.07
CA ASN A 350 -4.51 1.24 -23.83
C ASN A 350 -5.32 0.37 -22.86
N VAL A 351 -6.65 0.56 -22.77
CA VAL A 351 -7.54 -0.34 -22.02
C VAL A 351 -7.55 -1.72 -22.68
N GLN A 352 -7.69 -1.78 -24.00
CA GLN A 352 -7.66 -3.04 -24.75
C GLN A 352 -6.30 -3.76 -24.61
N SER A 353 -5.18 -3.04 -24.68
CA SER A 353 -3.83 -3.59 -24.48
C SER A 353 -3.66 -4.21 -23.09
N ARG A 354 -4.14 -3.55 -22.04
CA ARG A 354 -4.06 -4.07 -20.67
C ARG A 354 -4.97 -5.28 -20.44
N LYS A 355 -6.17 -5.25 -21.00
CA LYS A 355 -7.07 -6.40 -21.02
C LYS A 355 -6.41 -7.59 -21.71
N ASN A 356 -5.79 -7.38 -22.86
CA ASN A 356 -5.06 -8.43 -23.58
C ASN A 356 -3.95 -9.03 -22.71
N LYS A 357 -3.14 -8.21 -22.02
CA LYS A 357 -2.08 -8.70 -21.12
C LYS A 357 -2.62 -9.48 -19.91
N VAL A 358 -3.77 -9.07 -19.35
CA VAL A 358 -4.43 -9.79 -18.26
C VAL A 358 -4.84 -11.19 -18.72
N TRP A 359 -5.43 -11.30 -19.91
CA TRP A 359 -5.84 -12.57 -20.50
C TRP A 359 -4.64 -13.42 -20.93
N GLU A 360 -3.60 -12.81 -21.49
CA GLU A 360 -2.32 -13.46 -21.79
C GLU A 360 -1.75 -14.11 -20.54
N LEU A 361 -1.64 -13.35 -19.44
CA LEU A 361 -1.17 -13.90 -18.15
C LEU A 361 -2.10 -15.01 -17.63
N ALA A 362 -3.42 -14.87 -17.78
CA ALA A 362 -4.36 -15.89 -17.35
C ALA A 362 -4.20 -17.21 -18.13
N HIS A 363 -3.99 -17.15 -19.45
CA HIS A 363 -3.74 -18.34 -20.26
C HIS A 363 -2.40 -19.00 -19.90
N LEU A 364 -1.32 -18.21 -19.77
CA LEU A 364 -0.03 -18.72 -19.31
C LEU A 364 -0.13 -19.42 -17.94
N LEU A 365 -0.97 -18.90 -17.04
CA LEU A 365 -1.22 -19.52 -15.73
C LEU A 365 -1.96 -20.86 -15.85
N ILE A 366 -2.97 -20.94 -16.72
CA ILE A 366 -3.71 -22.19 -16.94
C ILE A 366 -2.78 -23.28 -17.49
N ASP A 367 -1.95 -22.94 -18.48
CA ASP A 367 -0.97 -23.86 -19.07
C ASP A 367 -0.02 -24.41 -18.00
N VAL A 368 0.41 -23.56 -17.07
CA VAL A 368 1.26 -23.95 -15.93
C VAL A 368 0.53 -24.85 -14.95
N PHE A 369 -0.74 -24.55 -14.63
CA PHE A 369 -1.52 -25.35 -13.69
C PHE A 369 -1.80 -26.76 -14.21
N GLU A 370 -1.87 -26.91 -15.53
CA GLU A 370 -2.09 -28.19 -16.21
C GLU A 370 -0.78 -28.92 -16.58
N SER A 371 0.38 -28.26 -16.47
CA SER A 371 1.68 -28.81 -16.85
C SER A 371 2.19 -29.88 -15.88
N LEU A 372 2.81 -30.93 -16.46
CA LEU A 372 3.55 -31.97 -15.73
C LEU A 372 4.92 -31.49 -15.24
N ASP A 373 5.51 -30.52 -15.94
CA ASP A 373 6.78 -29.88 -15.56
C ASP A 373 6.65 -28.35 -15.61
N PRO A 374 6.03 -27.77 -14.58
CA PRO A 374 5.66 -26.38 -14.61
C PRO A 374 6.83 -25.41 -14.38
N PHE A 375 7.98 -25.89 -13.86
CA PHE A 375 9.13 -25.02 -13.58
C PHE A 375 9.91 -24.59 -14.82
N ASN A 376 9.76 -25.33 -15.92
CA ASN A 376 10.31 -24.97 -17.23
C ASN A 376 9.40 -24.02 -18.03
N HIS A 377 8.29 -23.56 -17.44
CA HIS A 377 7.38 -22.66 -18.14
C HIS A 377 7.94 -21.22 -18.21
N PRO A 378 7.76 -20.49 -19.34
CA PRO A 378 8.26 -19.12 -19.52
C PRO A 378 7.81 -18.11 -18.46
N ILE A 379 6.71 -18.39 -17.74
CA ILE A 379 6.24 -17.54 -16.63
C ILE A 379 7.25 -17.50 -15.46
N PHE A 380 8.07 -18.54 -15.29
CA PHE A 380 9.09 -18.63 -14.23
C PHE A 380 10.50 -18.36 -14.75
N GLU A 381 10.70 -18.32 -16.08
CA GLU A 381 11.92 -17.82 -16.68
C GLU A 381 12.04 -16.31 -16.42
N MET A 382 12.92 -15.94 -15.48
CA MET A 382 13.25 -14.53 -15.27
C MET A 382 13.78 -13.95 -16.59
N ARG A 383 13.11 -12.92 -17.13
CA ARG A 383 13.71 -12.09 -18.21
C ARG A 383 14.99 -11.47 -17.67
N LYS A 384 16.13 -12.10 -18.00
CA LYS A 384 17.48 -11.70 -17.54
C LYS A 384 17.87 -10.28 -17.98
N GLU A 385 17.24 -9.78 -19.04
CA GLU A 385 17.63 -8.56 -19.76
C GLU A 385 17.65 -7.30 -18.88
N LYS A 386 16.67 -7.10 -17.98
CA LYS A 386 16.61 -5.84 -17.19
C LYS A 386 17.61 -5.75 -16.03
N LYS A 387 18.03 -6.88 -15.45
CA LYS A 387 18.97 -6.87 -14.31
C LYS A 387 20.41 -6.65 -14.78
N GLU A 388 20.77 -7.11 -15.98
CA GLU A 388 22.08 -6.85 -16.57
C GLU A 388 22.19 -5.41 -17.05
N GLU A 389 21.17 -4.89 -17.75
CA GLU A 389 21.15 -3.49 -18.19
C GLU A 389 21.23 -2.50 -17.02
N GLU A 390 20.43 -2.67 -15.96
CA GLU A 390 20.55 -1.80 -14.76
C GLU A 390 21.91 -1.92 -14.06
N ARG A 391 22.50 -3.12 -14.02
CA ARG A 391 23.82 -3.33 -13.42
C ARG A 391 24.91 -2.70 -14.28
N GLU A 392 24.76 -2.73 -15.59
CA GLU A 392 25.66 -2.10 -16.54
C GLU A 392 25.53 -0.57 -16.51
N GLU A 393 24.32 -0.04 -16.40
CA GLU A 393 24.05 1.40 -16.26
C GLU A 393 24.64 1.94 -14.95
N LYS A 394 24.43 1.22 -13.83
CA LYS A 394 25.04 1.56 -12.52
C LYS A 394 26.57 1.43 -12.55
N ARG A 395 27.14 0.55 -13.38
CA ARG A 395 28.60 0.46 -13.60
C ARG A 395 29.11 1.63 -14.44
N LYS A 396 28.46 1.94 -15.56
CA LYS A 396 28.77 3.08 -16.45
C LYS A 396 28.65 4.42 -15.72
N GLU A 397 27.66 4.58 -14.84
CA GLU A 397 27.51 5.79 -14.02
C GLU A 397 28.62 5.94 -12.96
N LYS A 398 29.05 4.83 -12.36
CA LYS A 398 30.20 4.80 -11.44
C LYS A 398 31.54 5.04 -12.14
N GLU A 399 31.69 4.56 -13.38
CA GLU A 399 32.88 4.83 -14.20
C GLU A 399 32.93 6.27 -14.70
N ASN A 400 31.80 6.85 -15.14
CA ASN A 400 31.73 8.27 -15.52
C ASN A 400 32.01 9.21 -14.34
N LYS A 401 31.60 8.84 -13.11
CA LYS A 401 31.95 9.57 -11.88
C LYS A 401 33.43 9.46 -11.52
N ARG A 402 34.12 8.37 -11.92
CA ARG A 402 35.57 8.18 -11.70
C ARG A 402 36.43 8.80 -12.81
N GLY A 403 35.92 8.90 -14.04
CA GLY A 403 36.62 9.47 -15.20
C GLY A 403 36.73 11.00 -15.19
N LYS A 404 35.85 11.72 -14.50
CA LYS A 404 35.90 13.20 -14.40
C LYS A 404 36.92 13.75 -13.38
N GLY A 405 37.70 12.88 -12.72
CA GLY A 405 38.56 13.26 -11.59
C GLY A 405 40.07 13.22 -11.81
N ARG A 406 40.60 12.94 -13.01
CA ARG A 406 42.07 12.84 -13.21
C ARG A 406 42.53 13.28 -14.61
N GLY A 407 43.19 14.45 -14.69
CA GLY A 407 43.99 14.90 -15.85
C GLY A 407 44.07 16.43 -15.98
N ARG A 408 44.83 17.11 -15.11
CA ARG A 408 46.14 17.77 -15.38
C ARG A 408 46.13 18.95 -16.39
N GLY A 409 46.38 20.14 -15.86
CA GLY A 409 47.11 21.22 -16.54
C GLY A 409 48.14 21.82 -15.56
N ARG A 410 49.43 21.52 -15.78
CA ARG A 410 50.59 22.18 -15.15
C ARG A 410 51.11 23.26 -16.11
N GLY A 411 51.48 24.43 -15.57
CA GLY A 411 52.53 25.28 -16.15
C GLY A 411 52.54 26.74 -15.69
N ARG A 412 53.49 27.07 -14.78
CA ARG A 412 54.38 28.27 -14.64
C ARG A 412 53.76 29.69 -14.69
N ASP A 413 54.23 30.74 -14.02
CA ASP A 413 55.28 31.06 -13.04
C ASP A 413 55.00 32.51 -12.58
N ARG A 414 55.30 32.85 -11.32
CA ARG A 414 56.03 34.08 -10.87
C ARG A 414 55.83 34.30 -9.37
N GLY A 415 56.94 34.21 -8.64
CA GLY A 415 56.99 34.29 -7.18
C GLY A 415 57.25 35.67 -6.58
N ARG A 416 57.35 35.66 -5.25
CA ARG A 416 58.00 36.55 -4.27
C ARG A 416 57.20 36.32 -2.97
N GLY A 417 57.67 35.68 -1.91
CA GLY A 417 58.99 35.69 -1.30
C GLY A 417 58.93 36.58 -0.04
N ARG A 418 58.85 35.96 1.14
CA ARG A 418 59.54 36.33 2.40
C ARG A 418 58.89 35.64 3.60
N GLY A 419 59.63 34.71 4.19
CA GLY A 419 59.30 34.15 5.50
C GLY A 419 59.70 35.08 6.64
N LYS A 420 59.18 34.79 7.83
CA LYS A 420 59.86 34.99 9.11
C LYS A 420 59.25 34.06 10.16
N ARG A 421 60.07 33.11 10.60
CA ARG A 421 59.96 32.39 11.88
C ARG A 421 60.17 33.35 13.05
N ARG A 422 59.51 33.07 14.17
CA ARG A 422 59.91 33.19 15.60
C ARG A 422 58.61 32.96 16.40
N GLY A 423 58.46 32.09 17.41
CA GLY A 423 59.37 31.28 18.21
C GLY A 423 59.15 31.57 19.70
N ARG A 424 58.74 30.53 20.47
CA ARG A 424 58.81 30.37 21.95
C ARG A 424 57.89 31.28 22.80
N GLY A 425 57.38 30.91 23.97
CA GLY A 425 57.52 29.75 24.86
C GLY A 425 56.33 29.70 25.85
N LYS A 426 55.95 28.52 26.37
CA LYS A 426 56.25 28.05 27.74
C LYS A 426 55.75 28.97 28.87
N ASP A 427 54.75 28.56 29.64
CA ASP A 427 54.89 27.76 30.88
C ASP A 427 53.65 27.88 31.81
N ARG A 428 53.28 26.72 32.40
CA ARG A 428 52.68 26.47 33.74
C ARG A 428 51.29 27.07 34.07
N GLY A 429 50.35 26.40 34.72
CA GLY A 429 50.34 25.14 35.49
C GLY A 429 49.35 25.29 36.65
N SER A 430 48.62 24.21 36.99
CA SER A 430 47.87 23.93 38.25
C SER A 430 46.80 24.95 38.72
N GLY A 431 45.64 24.60 39.26
CA GLY A 431 45.00 23.37 39.73
C GLY A 431 43.64 23.76 40.35
N SER A 432 42.79 22.75 40.62
CA SER A 432 41.89 22.60 41.79
C SER A 432 41.25 23.84 42.44
N GLU A 433 40.00 23.88 42.91
CA GLU A 433 38.96 22.94 43.31
C GLU A 433 37.78 23.84 43.74
N LYS A 434 36.55 23.30 43.69
CA LYS A 434 35.41 23.63 44.58
C LYS A 434 34.98 25.10 44.75
N GLU A 435 33.79 25.42 44.23
CA GLU A 435 32.55 25.45 45.01
C GLU A 435 31.36 25.11 44.10
#